data_AF-A0A1V6E3X7-F1
#
_entry.id   AF-A0A1V6E3X7-F1
#
_cell.length_a   1.000
_cell.length_b   1.000
_cell.length_c   1.000
_cell.angle_alpha   90.00
_cell.angle_beta   90.00
_cell.angle_gamma   90.00
#
_symmetry.space_group_name_H-M   'P 1'
#
loop_
_entity.id
_entity.type
_entity.pdbx_description
1 polymer ?
#
loop_
_entity_poly.entity_id
_entity_poly.type
_entity_poly.pdbx_seq_one_letter_code
_entity_poly.pdbx_strand_id
1 'polypeptide(L)'
;MRFLSESRRHGGLSRAFTLIELLAVVAIIGILVAVILPTLGSARSAAMRSRTRAQFAQWALGVEAFRQAYGHYPLFDPQGLVNPPGASCAPAQPHLFHDLLAGRRRDGTPLPGRSGAPAASAEAQNARGLAFLVFGEADLVPAGFPDETRRHLVRDAFDGTEIAVLVDRNLDGRIVVGGGDADYAAFPIVRSVRGTALVPADDDFPRDGLRAGVVFYSAPPDADEAGDLVLSWK
;
A
#
# COMPACT_ATOMS: atom_id res chain seq x y z
N MET A 1 -80.98 -30.50 9.49
CA MET A 1 -79.59 -30.85 9.89
C MET A 1 -78.76 -29.57 9.87
N ARG A 2 -78.35 -29.08 11.05
CA ARG A 2 -77.50 -27.89 11.24
C ARG A 2 -76.03 -28.30 11.11
N PHE A 3 -75.29 -27.71 10.17
CA PHE A 3 -73.83 -27.72 10.20
C PHE A 3 -73.34 -26.55 11.07
N LEU A 4 -72.58 -26.88 12.11
CA LEU A 4 -71.91 -25.93 13.01
C LEU A 4 -70.66 -25.39 12.31
N SER A 5 -70.60 -24.07 12.13
CA SER A 5 -69.39 -23.33 11.76
C SER A 5 -68.60 -23.02 13.04
N GLU A 6 -67.56 -23.81 13.34
CA GLU A 6 -66.61 -23.50 14.41
C GLU A 6 -65.61 -22.43 13.95
N SER A 7 -65.87 -21.18 14.32
CA SER A 7 -64.88 -20.11 14.24
C SER A 7 -63.86 -20.24 15.38
N ARG A 8 -62.74 -20.92 15.14
CA ARG A 8 -61.57 -20.90 16.05
C ARG A 8 -60.95 -19.50 16.07
N ARG A 9 -61.27 -18.70 17.10
CA ARG A 9 -60.50 -17.50 17.43
C ARG A 9 -59.17 -17.91 18.04
N HIS A 10 -58.09 -17.75 17.29
CA HIS A 10 -56.73 -17.76 17.87
C HIS A 10 -56.57 -16.47 18.68
N GLY A 11 -56.76 -16.58 20.00
CA GLY A 11 -56.38 -15.52 20.93
C GLY A 11 -54.87 -15.33 20.85
N GLY A 12 -54.44 -14.25 20.17
CA GLY A 12 -53.05 -13.82 20.17
C GLY A 12 -52.65 -13.43 21.59
N LEU A 13 -51.95 -14.33 22.27
CA LEU A 13 -51.29 -14.04 23.54
C LEU A 13 -50.13 -13.08 23.26
N SER A 14 -50.36 -11.79 23.52
CA SER A 14 -49.29 -10.80 23.60
C SER A 14 -48.39 -11.19 24.78
N ARG A 15 -47.30 -11.94 24.53
CA ARG A 15 -46.28 -12.23 25.54
C ARG A 15 -45.59 -10.92 25.92
N ALA A 16 -45.83 -10.45 27.14
CA ALA A 16 -45.03 -9.39 27.74
C ALA A 16 -43.65 -9.96 28.08
N PHE A 17 -42.59 -9.30 27.61
CA PHE A 17 -41.20 -9.68 27.86
C PHE A 17 -40.84 -9.45 29.33
N THR A 18 -40.20 -10.40 29.97
CA THR A 18 -39.74 -10.24 31.36
C THR A 18 -38.38 -9.53 31.39
N LEU A 19 -38.11 -8.77 32.47
CA LEU A 19 -36.80 -8.14 32.70
C LEU A 19 -35.64 -9.15 32.69
N ILE A 20 -35.88 -10.37 33.18
CA ILE A 20 -34.87 -11.43 33.23
C ILE A 20 -34.54 -11.98 31.83
N GLU A 21 -35.53 -12.11 30.94
CA GLU A 21 -35.30 -12.50 29.55
C GLU A 21 -34.45 -11.45 28.82
N LEU A 22 -34.71 -10.16 29.06
CA LEU A 22 -33.89 -9.08 28.50
C LEU A 22 -32.46 -9.10 29.08
N LEU A 23 -32.34 -9.30 30.40
CA LEU A 23 -31.05 -9.31 31.12
C LEU A 23 -30.15 -10.47 30.64
N ALA A 24 -30.72 -11.66 30.45
CA ALA A 24 -29.97 -12.82 29.95
C ALA A 24 -29.42 -12.58 28.54
N VAL A 25 -30.18 -11.92 27.66
CA VAL A 25 -29.76 -11.62 26.29
C VAL A 25 -28.59 -10.64 26.27
N VAL A 26 -28.67 -9.54 27.01
CA VAL A 26 -27.56 -8.58 27.06
C VAL A 26 -26.32 -9.18 27.73
N ALA A 27 -26.49 -10.08 28.70
CA ALA A 27 -25.38 -10.82 29.29
C ALA A 27 -24.67 -11.72 28.25
N ILE A 28 -25.43 -12.47 27.44
CA ILE A 28 -24.86 -13.30 26.38
C ILE A 28 -24.16 -12.45 25.31
N ILE A 29 -24.78 -11.35 24.85
CA ILE A 29 -24.14 -10.42 23.90
C ILE A 29 -22.84 -9.86 24.48
N GLY A 30 -22.84 -9.48 25.76
CA GLY A 30 -21.65 -8.98 26.46
C GLY A 30 -20.50 -10.00 26.47
N ILE A 31 -20.80 -11.27 26.74
CA ILE A 31 -19.80 -12.36 26.70
C ILE A 31 -19.24 -12.53 25.28
N LEU A 32 -20.11 -12.57 24.26
CA LEU A 32 -19.68 -12.72 22.87
C LEU A 32 -18.77 -11.57 22.42
N VAL A 33 -19.15 -10.32 22.72
CA VAL A 33 -18.36 -9.13 22.38
C VAL A 33 -17.01 -9.13 23.12
N ALA A 34 -17.00 -9.51 24.40
CA ALA A 34 -15.78 -9.59 25.20
C ALA A 34 -14.75 -10.58 24.63
N VAL A 35 -15.21 -11.69 24.03
CA VAL A 35 -14.33 -12.67 23.39
C VAL A 35 -13.85 -12.18 22.01
N ILE A 36 -14.69 -11.46 21.25
CA ILE A 36 -14.38 -11.07 19.85
C ILE A 36 -13.47 -9.84 19.76
N LEU A 37 -13.72 -8.80 20.56
CA LEU A 37 -13.00 -7.52 20.48
C LEU A 37 -11.46 -7.62 20.49
N PRO A 38 -10.80 -8.40 21.39
CA PRO A 38 -9.34 -8.44 21.43
C PRO A 38 -8.71 -8.99 20.14
N THR A 39 -9.40 -9.89 19.44
CA THR A 39 -8.90 -10.51 18.20
C THR A 39 -9.03 -9.63 16.97
N LEU A 40 -9.87 -8.58 17.02
CA LEU A 40 -10.15 -7.74 15.86
C LEU A 40 -8.94 -6.89 15.44
N GLY A 41 -8.10 -6.48 16.39
CA GLY A 41 -6.90 -5.70 16.13
C GLY A 41 -5.88 -6.44 15.28
N SER A 42 -5.52 -7.67 15.67
CA SER A 42 -4.57 -8.50 14.92
C SER A 42 -5.09 -8.89 13.54
N ALA A 43 -6.38 -9.21 13.43
CA ALA A 43 -7.03 -9.49 12.16
C ALA A 43 -6.96 -8.29 11.20
N ARG A 44 -7.22 -7.07 11.70
CA ARG A 44 -7.09 -5.84 10.91
C ARG A 44 -5.65 -5.61 10.46
N SER A 45 -4.67 -5.72 11.36
CA SER A 45 -3.26 -5.53 11.01
C SER A 45 -2.80 -6.56 9.97
N ALA A 46 -3.20 -7.83 10.11
CA ALA A 46 -2.91 -8.86 9.11
C ALA A 46 -3.57 -8.57 7.75
N ALA A 47 -4.82 -8.11 7.74
CA ALA A 47 -5.52 -7.71 6.52
C ALA A 47 -4.82 -6.53 5.82
N MET A 48 -4.35 -5.54 6.58
CA MET A 48 -3.59 -4.42 6.02
C MET A 48 -2.22 -4.87 5.49
N ARG A 49 -1.51 -5.78 6.17
CA ARG A 49 -0.26 -6.38 5.66
C ARG A 49 -0.50 -7.08 4.33
N SER A 50 -1.57 -7.87 4.23
CA SER A 50 -1.97 -8.54 2.99
C SER A 50 -2.32 -7.54 1.89
N ARG A 51 -3.04 -6.46 2.21
CA ARG A 51 -3.39 -5.41 1.26
C ARG A 51 -2.16 -4.67 0.73
N THR A 52 -1.21 -4.30 1.59
CA THR A 52 0.06 -3.69 1.19
C THR A 52 0.86 -4.60 0.26
N ARG A 53 0.95 -5.91 0.56
CA ARG A 53 1.61 -6.87 -0.35
C ARG A 53 0.93 -6.94 -1.72
N ALA A 54 -0.41 -6.97 -1.75
CA ALA A 54 -1.15 -7.00 -3.00
C ALA A 54 -0.96 -5.71 -3.82
N GLN A 55 -0.96 -4.55 -3.17
CA GLN A 55 -0.66 -3.25 -3.77
C GLN A 55 0.75 -3.24 -4.38
N PHE A 56 1.76 -3.67 -3.63
CA PHE A 56 3.14 -3.75 -4.13
C PHE A 56 3.31 -4.75 -5.27
N ALA A 57 2.60 -5.88 -5.24
CA ALA A 57 2.61 -6.82 -6.36
C ALA A 57 2.00 -6.21 -7.64
N GLN A 58 0.96 -5.38 -7.52
CA GLN A 58 0.39 -4.63 -8.64
C GLN A 58 1.38 -3.57 -9.17
N TRP A 59 2.07 -2.86 -8.28
CA TRP A 59 3.08 -1.88 -8.68
C TRP A 59 4.27 -2.53 -9.36
N ALA A 60 4.75 -3.66 -8.83
CA ALA A 60 5.80 -4.46 -9.43
C ALA A 60 5.44 -4.91 -10.85
N LEU A 61 4.20 -5.34 -11.08
CA LEU A 61 3.71 -5.65 -12.42
C LEU A 61 3.77 -4.43 -13.37
N GLY A 62 3.42 -3.24 -12.89
CA GLY A 62 3.54 -2.01 -13.68
C GLY A 62 4.99 -1.66 -14.01
N VAL A 63 5.90 -1.84 -13.06
CA VAL A 63 7.35 -1.65 -13.26
C VAL A 63 7.92 -2.64 -14.28
N GLU A 64 7.52 -3.92 -14.21
CA GLU A 64 7.91 -4.92 -15.21
C GLU A 64 7.34 -4.60 -16.60
N ALA A 65 6.10 -4.11 -16.67
CA ALA A 65 5.51 -3.68 -17.94
C ALA A 65 6.26 -2.49 -18.54
N PHE A 66 6.73 -1.56 -17.71
CA PHE A 66 7.62 -0.48 -18.15
C PHE A 66 8.92 -1.05 -18.75
N ARG A 67 9.57 -1.97 -18.03
CA ARG A 67 10.79 -2.63 -18.51
C ARG A 67 10.56 -3.33 -19.85
N GLN A 68 9.44 -4.01 -20.03
CA GLN A 68 9.09 -4.66 -21.29
C GLN A 68 8.90 -3.65 -22.44
N ALA A 69 8.34 -2.48 -22.16
CA ALA A 69 8.09 -1.45 -23.17
C ALA A 69 9.34 -0.67 -23.59
N TYR A 70 10.28 -0.45 -22.65
CA TYR A 70 11.45 0.42 -22.84
C TYR A 70 12.81 -0.30 -22.82
N GLY A 71 12.86 -1.57 -22.42
CA GLY A 71 14.09 -2.38 -22.38
C GLY A 71 14.98 -2.18 -21.15
N HIS A 72 14.61 -1.27 -20.24
CA HIS A 72 15.29 -1.02 -18.98
C HIS A 72 14.26 -0.68 -17.90
N TYR A 73 14.62 -0.83 -16.62
CA TYR A 73 13.76 -0.39 -15.54
C TYR A 73 13.65 1.13 -15.45
N PRO A 74 12.55 1.67 -14.89
CA PRO A 74 12.47 3.10 -14.59
C PRO A 74 13.56 3.49 -13.60
N LEU A 75 14.24 4.59 -13.89
CA LEU A 75 15.14 5.25 -12.96
C LEU A 75 14.29 6.10 -12.02
N PHE A 76 13.93 5.51 -10.88
CA PHE A 76 13.30 6.21 -9.76
C PHE A 76 14.29 7.11 -9.03
N ASP A 77 13.89 7.56 -7.84
CA ASP A 77 14.77 8.30 -6.96
C ASP A 77 16.09 7.52 -6.72
N PRO A 78 17.27 8.19 -6.74
CA PRO A 78 18.54 7.53 -6.51
C PRO A 78 18.64 6.78 -5.19
N GLN A 79 17.95 7.26 -4.14
CA GLN A 79 17.90 6.62 -2.82
C GLN A 79 16.92 5.45 -2.76
N GLY A 80 16.17 5.18 -3.84
CA GLY A 80 15.21 4.08 -3.92
C GLY A 80 13.96 4.31 -3.08
N LEU A 81 13.52 5.57 -2.95
CA LEU A 81 12.27 5.91 -2.26
C LEU A 81 11.19 6.29 -3.27
N VAL A 82 9.96 5.80 -3.02
CA VAL A 82 8.78 6.19 -3.79
C VAL A 82 8.48 7.67 -3.62
N ASN A 83 8.57 8.15 -2.37
CA ASN A 83 8.45 9.57 -2.01
C ASN A 83 9.79 10.03 -1.41
N PRO A 84 10.71 10.61 -2.20
CA PRO A 84 11.96 11.10 -1.67
C PRO A 84 11.77 12.28 -0.71
N PRO A 85 12.75 12.58 0.16
CA PRO A 85 12.70 13.76 1.01
C PRO A 85 12.47 15.05 0.20
N GLY A 86 11.42 15.81 0.54
CA GLY A 86 11.04 17.01 -0.19
C GLY A 86 10.18 16.76 -1.43
N ALA A 87 9.67 15.54 -1.65
CA ALA A 87 8.69 15.26 -2.69
C ALA A 87 7.51 16.24 -2.62
N SER A 88 7.13 16.80 -3.76
CA SER A 88 6.07 17.81 -3.80
C SER A 88 4.72 17.19 -3.47
N CYS A 89 3.95 17.85 -2.63
CA CYS A 89 2.55 17.50 -2.32
C CYS A 89 1.54 18.14 -3.28
N ALA A 90 1.98 19.07 -4.12
CA ALA A 90 1.10 19.71 -5.08
C ALA A 90 0.82 18.76 -6.26
N PRO A 91 -0.46 18.45 -6.60
CA PRO A 91 -0.78 17.40 -7.56
C PRO A 91 -0.36 17.74 -9.01
N ALA A 92 -0.26 19.02 -9.34
CA ALA A 92 0.26 19.51 -10.62
C ALA A 92 1.79 19.46 -10.73
N GLN A 93 2.49 19.33 -9.60
CA GLN A 93 3.95 19.30 -9.56
C GLN A 93 4.48 17.88 -9.77
N PRO A 94 5.71 17.75 -10.33
CA PRO A 94 6.30 16.45 -10.63
C PRO A 94 6.39 15.54 -9.41
N HIS A 95 6.03 14.27 -9.63
CA HIS A 95 6.26 13.20 -8.67
C HIS A 95 6.77 11.97 -9.41
N LEU A 96 8.08 11.75 -9.37
CA LEU A 96 8.79 10.84 -10.28
C LEU A 96 8.15 9.44 -10.37
N PHE A 97 7.93 8.77 -9.23
CA PHE A 97 7.35 7.43 -9.21
C PHE A 97 5.96 7.36 -9.86
N HIS A 98 5.03 8.20 -9.37
CA HIS A 98 3.68 8.32 -9.92
C HIS A 98 3.70 8.64 -11.41
N ASP A 99 4.39 9.70 -11.80
CA ASP A 99 4.35 10.24 -13.16
C ASP A 99 4.96 9.27 -14.18
N LEU A 100 6.03 8.56 -13.82
CA LEU A 100 6.64 7.52 -14.64
C LEU A 100 5.65 6.39 -14.95
N LEU A 101 4.96 5.89 -13.93
CA LEU A 101 4.10 4.72 -14.06
C LEU A 101 2.69 5.07 -14.54
N ALA A 102 2.16 6.24 -14.20
CA ALA A 102 0.86 6.71 -14.63
C ALA A 102 0.87 7.35 -16.02
N GLY A 103 2.03 7.84 -16.48
CA GLY A 103 2.15 8.56 -17.75
C GLY A 103 1.49 9.96 -17.74
N ARG A 104 1.14 10.48 -16.56
CA ARG A 104 0.46 11.77 -16.34
C ARG A 104 0.71 12.28 -14.92
N ARG A 105 0.47 13.56 -14.67
CA ARG A 105 0.54 14.18 -13.34
C ARG A 105 -0.60 13.66 -12.44
N ARG A 106 -0.45 13.86 -11.13
CA ARG A 106 -1.45 13.44 -10.11
C ARG A 106 -2.76 14.20 -10.20
N ASP A 107 -2.76 15.41 -10.73
CA ASP A 107 -3.98 16.17 -11.06
C ASP A 107 -4.64 15.70 -12.38
N GLY A 108 -4.02 14.74 -13.05
CA GLY A 108 -4.49 14.19 -14.31
C GLY A 108 -4.01 14.94 -15.56
N THR A 109 -3.28 16.05 -15.43
CA THR A 109 -2.71 16.74 -16.59
C THR A 109 -1.65 15.86 -17.28
N PRO A 110 -1.50 15.93 -18.61
CA PRO A 110 -0.48 15.16 -19.31
C PRO A 110 0.93 15.59 -18.87
N LEU A 111 1.89 14.68 -18.96
CA LEU A 111 3.29 15.04 -18.75
C LEU A 111 3.73 16.10 -19.78
N PRO A 112 4.63 17.01 -19.39
CA PRO A 112 5.21 17.95 -20.35
C PRO A 112 5.98 17.19 -21.43
N GLY A 113 6.20 17.83 -22.57
CA GLY A 113 7.01 17.24 -23.64
C GLY A 113 8.45 16.98 -23.19
N ARG A 114 9.08 15.95 -23.75
CA ARG A 114 10.47 15.56 -23.46
C ARG A 114 11.51 16.64 -23.79
N SER A 115 11.20 17.59 -24.67
CA SER A 115 12.16 18.59 -25.15
C SER A 115 12.70 19.45 -24.01
N GLY A 116 13.99 19.34 -23.70
CA GLY A 116 14.65 20.08 -22.62
C GLY A 116 14.45 19.48 -21.22
N ALA A 117 13.77 18.33 -21.10
CA ALA A 117 13.57 17.67 -19.82
C ALA A 117 14.84 16.92 -19.38
N PRO A 118 15.20 16.94 -18.09
CA PRO A 118 16.31 16.16 -17.55
C PRO A 118 16.13 14.66 -17.87
N ALA A 119 17.21 13.93 -18.14
CA ALA A 119 17.13 12.50 -18.50
C ALA A 119 16.45 11.64 -17.43
N ALA A 120 16.57 12.01 -16.15
CA ALA A 120 15.94 11.33 -15.03
C ALA A 120 14.46 11.72 -14.81
N SER A 121 13.92 12.69 -15.53
CA SER A 121 12.51 13.10 -15.39
C SER A 121 11.55 12.04 -15.96
N ALA A 122 10.31 12.04 -15.47
CA ALA A 122 9.29 11.11 -15.93
C ALA A 122 8.99 11.26 -17.44
N GLU A 123 8.93 12.50 -17.93
CA GLU A 123 8.69 12.81 -19.34
C GLU A 123 9.83 12.40 -20.27
N ALA A 124 11.08 12.36 -19.79
CA ALA A 124 12.21 11.88 -20.59
C ALA A 124 12.23 10.35 -20.69
N GLN A 125 11.90 9.67 -19.59
CA GLN A 125 11.91 8.21 -19.47
C GLN A 125 10.65 7.57 -20.07
N ASN A 126 9.46 8.08 -19.76
CA ASN A 126 8.18 7.63 -20.32
C ASN A 126 7.75 8.55 -21.47
N ALA A 127 8.59 8.66 -22.50
CA ALA A 127 8.37 9.61 -23.61
C ALA A 127 7.09 9.34 -24.41
N ARG A 128 6.52 8.13 -24.33
CA ARG A 128 5.25 7.76 -24.98
C ARG A 128 4.02 8.05 -24.10
N GLY A 129 4.21 8.47 -22.85
CA GLY A 129 3.11 8.72 -21.90
C GLY A 129 2.25 7.49 -21.65
N LEU A 130 2.85 6.29 -21.64
CA LEU A 130 2.11 5.05 -21.44
C LEU A 130 1.70 4.91 -19.97
N ALA A 131 0.47 4.47 -19.72
CA ALA A 131 0.00 4.14 -18.38
C ALA A 131 0.30 2.68 -18.07
N PHE A 132 1.29 2.44 -17.20
CA PHE A 132 1.65 1.12 -16.68
C PHE A 132 0.92 0.78 -15.38
N LEU A 133 0.55 1.81 -14.62
CA LEU A 133 -0.17 1.70 -13.36
C LEU A 133 -1.23 2.79 -13.27
N VAL A 134 -2.39 2.44 -12.71
CA VAL A 134 -3.47 3.39 -12.40
C VAL A 134 -3.50 3.58 -10.89
N PHE A 135 -3.26 4.80 -10.44
CA PHE A 135 -3.35 5.17 -9.03
C PHE A 135 -4.77 5.61 -8.69
N GLY A 136 -5.35 5.00 -7.67
CA GLY A 136 -6.64 5.41 -7.11
C GLY A 136 -6.49 6.31 -5.89
N GLU A 137 -7.62 6.76 -5.33
CA GLU A 137 -7.65 7.54 -4.08
C GLU A 137 -7.07 6.78 -2.87
N ALA A 138 -7.09 5.45 -2.92
CA ALA A 138 -6.48 4.62 -1.90
C ALA A 138 -4.94 4.71 -1.91
N ASP A 139 -4.34 4.90 -3.08
CA ASP A 139 -2.88 4.91 -3.26
C ASP A 139 -2.25 6.26 -2.95
N LEU A 140 -3.07 7.31 -2.80
CA LEU A 140 -2.62 8.68 -2.53
C LEU A 140 -3.16 9.17 -1.20
N VAL A 141 -2.34 9.92 -0.46
CA VAL A 141 -2.80 10.63 0.74
C VAL A 141 -3.86 11.66 0.33
N PRO A 142 -5.04 11.68 0.98
CA PRO A 142 -6.15 12.53 0.57
C PRO A 142 -5.86 14.02 0.76
N ALA A 143 -6.51 14.87 -0.03
CA ALA A 143 -6.35 16.32 0.03
C ALA A 143 -6.71 16.93 1.41
N GLY A 144 -7.64 16.30 2.12
CA GLY A 144 -8.06 16.72 3.47
C GLY A 144 -7.20 16.18 4.61
N PHE A 145 -6.06 15.53 4.33
CA PHE A 145 -5.20 15.00 5.38
C PHE A 145 -4.65 16.13 6.27
N PRO A 146 -4.65 15.98 7.61
CA PRO A 146 -4.24 17.06 8.51
C PRO A 146 -2.82 17.56 8.28
N ASP A 147 -1.89 16.65 7.98
CA ASP A 147 -0.51 16.99 7.65
C ASP A 147 -0.39 17.35 6.17
N GLU A 148 -0.24 18.64 5.89
CA GLU A 148 -0.18 19.16 4.53
C GLU A 148 1.08 18.69 3.78
N THR A 149 2.15 18.37 4.52
CA THR A 149 3.43 17.92 3.96
C THR A 149 3.40 16.49 3.43
N ARG A 150 2.26 15.81 3.58
CA ARG A 150 2.05 14.43 3.11
C ARG A 150 0.94 14.32 2.08
N ARG A 151 0.16 15.38 1.83
CA ARG A 151 -0.98 15.34 0.91
C ARG A 151 -0.54 14.93 -0.49
N HIS A 152 -1.36 14.10 -1.15
CA HIS A 152 -1.10 13.60 -2.51
C HIS A 152 0.22 12.84 -2.69
N LEU A 153 0.95 12.50 -1.62
CA LEU A 153 2.03 11.53 -1.70
C LEU A 153 1.47 10.13 -1.88
N VAL A 154 2.27 9.24 -2.46
CA VAL A 154 1.91 7.83 -2.57
C VAL A 154 1.95 7.19 -1.19
N ARG A 155 0.94 6.39 -0.85
CA ARG A 155 0.85 5.71 0.45
C ARG A 155 0.58 4.22 0.30
N ASP A 156 0.98 3.47 1.31
CA ASP A 156 0.62 2.07 1.47
C ASP A 156 -0.74 1.91 2.18
N ALA A 157 -1.16 0.67 2.42
CA ALA A 157 -2.44 0.40 3.10
C ALA A 157 -2.46 0.78 4.60
N PHE A 158 -1.32 1.13 5.18
CA PHE A 158 -1.19 1.62 6.56
C PHE A 158 -1.16 3.15 6.64
N ASP A 159 -1.38 3.84 5.53
CA ASP A 159 -1.17 5.28 5.39
C ASP A 159 0.31 5.70 5.57
N GLY A 160 1.25 4.76 5.44
CA GLY A 160 2.68 5.01 5.41
C GLY A 160 3.08 5.61 4.07
N THR A 161 3.86 6.70 4.10
CA THR A 161 4.41 7.35 2.90
C THR A 161 5.89 7.05 2.69
N GLU A 162 6.54 6.39 3.64
CA GLU A 162 7.91 5.90 3.47
C GLU A 162 7.88 4.50 2.89
N ILE A 163 8.01 4.43 1.56
CA ILE A 163 7.99 3.19 0.80
C ILE A 163 9.26 3.14 -0.04
N ALA A 164 9.98 2.04 0.07
CA ALA A 164 11.15 1.79 -0.73
C ALA A 164 10.78 1.07 -2.04
N VAL A 165 11.52 1.40 -3.09
CA VAL A 165 11.49 0.74 -4.40
C VAL A 165 12.91 0.54 -4.90
N LEU A 166 13.28 -0.72 -5.09
CA LEU A 166 14.54 -1.13 -5.66
C LEU A 166 14.29 -1.83 -6.98
N VAL A 167 15.09 -1.53 -8.00
CA VAL A 167 15.03 -2.17 -9.32
C VAL A 167 16.41 -2.65 -9.72
N ASP A 168 16.46 -3.70 -10.53
CA ASP A 168 17.67 -4.21 -11.16
C ASP A 168 18.15 -3.19 -12.21
N ARG A 169 19.12 -2.34 -11.86
CA ARG A 169 19.53 -1.20 -12.71
C ARG A 169 20.47 -1.63 -13.82
N ASN A 170 21.23 -2.71 -13.62
CA ASN A 170 22.21 -3.22 -14.58
C ASN A 170 21.65 -4.36 -15.47
N LEU A 171 20.44 -4.84 -15.20
CA LEU A 171 19.74 -5.92 -15.90
C LEU A 171 20.41 -7.29 -15.76
N ASP A 172 21.11 -7.54 -14.67
CA ASP A 172 21.78 -8.82 -14.40
C ASP A 172 20.85 -9.90 -13.78
N GLY A 173 19.60 -9.54 -13.50
CA GLY A 173 18.58 -10.39 -12.90
C GLY A 173 18.67 -10.49 -11.38
N ARG A 174 19.43 -9.61 -10.73
CA ARG A 174 19.53 -9.46 -9.29
C ARG A 174 19.47 -7.99 -8.92
N ILE A 175 19.04 -7.73 -7.70
CA ILE A 175 19.20 -6.43 -7.06
C ILE A 175 20.28 -6.58 -6.00
N VAL A 176 21.36 -5.85 -6.15
CA VAL A 176 22.48 -5.83 -5.20
C VAL A 176 22.51 -4.48 -4.50
N VAL A 177 22.64 -4.50 -3.17
CA VAL A 177 22.70 -3.29 -2.36
C VAL A 177 23.97 -3.32 -1.51
N GLY A 178 24.79 -2.28 -1.65
CA GLY A 178 26.11 -2.19 -1.03
C GLY A 178 27.19 -2.98 -1.77
N GLY A 179 28.36 -2.36 -1.96
CA GLY A 179 29.50 -2.96 -2.69
C GLY A 179 29.91 -2.18 -3.93
N GLY A 180 30.85 -2.73 -4.70
CA GLY A 180 31.45 -2.06 -5.86
C GLY A 180 30.61 -2.09 -7.15
N ASP A 181 29.79 -3.14 -7.33
CA ASP A 181 28.92 -3.35 -8.51
C ASP A 181 27.44 -3.38 -8.12
N ALA A 182 27.09 -2.67 -7.04
CA ALA A 182 25.74 -2.67 -6.49
C ALA A 182 24.82 -1.69 -7.25
N ASP A 183 23.57 -2.07 -7.45
CA ASP A 183 22.53 -1.19 -8.00
C ASP A 183 22.29 0.03 -7.10
N TYR A 184 22.41 -0.17 -5.78
CA TYR A 184 22.22 0.85 -4.76
C TYR A 184 23.38 0.83 -3.77
N ALA A 185 23.85 2.02 -3.37
CA ALA A 185 24.96 2.16 -2.40
C ALA A 185 24.58 1.67 -0.99
N ALA A 186 23.31 1.84 -0.60
CA ALA A 186 22.78 1.44 0.69
C ALA A 186 21.26 1.19 0.58
N PHE A 187 20.71 0.45 1.55
CA PHE A 187 19.27 0.23 1.61
C PHE A 187 18.53 1.54 1.92
N PRO A 188 17.44 1.86 1.18
CA PRO A 188 16.52 2.92 1.55
C PRO A 188 15.97 2.69 2.97
N ILE A 189 16.08 3.69 3.82
CA ILE A 189 15.52 3.61 5.17
C ILE A 189 14.03 3.93 5.09
N VAL A 190 13.20 3.06 5.66
CA VAL A 190 11.78 3.32 5.88
C VAL A 190 11.49 3.37 7.37
N ARG A 191 10.59 4.25 7.80
CA ARG A 191 10.24 4.41 9.20
C ARG A 191 8.84 3.93 9.50
N SER A 192 8.68 3.26 10.64
CA SER A 192 7.36 3.02 11.22
C SER A 192 6.75 4.32 11.72
N VAL A 193 5.46 4.31 12.03
CA VAL A 193 4.75 5.47 12.62
C VAL A 193 5.40 5.94 13.94
N ARG A 194 6.12 5.06 14.63
CA ARG A 194 6.87 5.37 15.85
C ARG A 194 8.23 6.02 15.60
N GLY A 195 8.66 6.13 14.34
CA GLY A 195 9.93 6.74 13.94
C GLY A 195 11.11 5.77 13.88
N THR A 196 10.89 4.48 14.17
CA THR A 196 11.92 3.43 14.10
C THR A 196 12.42 3.30 12.66
N ALA A 197 13.72 3.55 12.45
CA ALA A 197 14.37 3.41 11.15
C ALA A 197 14.64 1.93 10.86
N LEU A 198 14.10 1.42 9.75
CA LEU A 198 14.18 0.02 9.38
C LEU A 198 14.72 -0.15 7.97
N VAL A 199 15.48 -1.23 7.79
CA VAL A 199 15.97 -1.74 6.51
C VAL A 199 15.77 -3.26 6.50
N PRO A 200 15.69 -3.90 5.32
CA PRO A 200 15.59 -5.37 5.23
C PRO A 200 16.73 -6.08 5.97
N ALA A 201 16.43 -7.22 6.58
CA ALA A 201 17.44 -8.08 7.20
C ALA A 201 18.22 -8.87 6.13
N ASP A 202 19.42 -9.35 6.48
CA ASP A 202 20.24 -10.20 5.59
C ASP A 202 19.48 -11.47 5.14
N ASP A 203 18.54 -11.98 5.96
CA ASP A 203 17.71 -13.15 5.63
C ASP A 203 16.63 -12.84 4.56
N ASP A 204 16.10 -11.61 4.57
CA ASP A 204 15.13 -11.14 3.55
C ASP A 204 15.85 -10.68 2.27
N PHE A 205 17.06 -10.15 2.42
CA PHE A 205 17.87 -9.62 1.34
C PHE A 205 19.32 -10.12 1.45
N PRO A 206 19.65 -11.25 0.80
CA PRO A 206 20.98 -11.83 0.85
C PRO A 206 22.06 -10.86 0.33
N ARG A 207 23.26 -10.95 0.89
CA ARG A 207 24.41 -10.10 0.49
C ARG A 207 24.83 -10.28 -0.96
N ASP A 208 24.58 -11.46 -1.54
CA ASP A 208 24.85 -11.76 -2.96
C ASP A 208 23.76 -11.21 -3.91
N GLY A 209 22.85 -10.41 -3.37
CA GLY A 209 21.71 -9.82 -4.05
C GLY A 209 20.45 -10.67 -4.00
N LEU A 210 19.31 -10.00 -4.15
CA LEU A 210 18.00 -10.62 -4.26
C LEU A 210 17.69 -10.89 -5.74
N ARG A 211 17.35 -12.14 -6.09
CA ARG A 211 16.92 -12.52 -7.45
C ARG A 211 15.51 -12.01 -7.73
N ALA A 212 15.40 -10.74 -8.07
CA ALA A 212 14.17 -10.06 -8.40
C ALA A 212 14.49 -8.94 -9.40
N GLY A 213 13.51 -8.57 -10.20
CA GLY A 213 13.56 -7.40 -11.07
C GLY A 213 13.22 -6.10 -10.35
N VAL A 214 12.24 -6.20 -9.43
CA VAL A 214 11.79 -5.08 -8.61
C VAL A 214 11.37 -5.55 -7.23
N VAL A 215 11.68 -4.75 -6.21
CA VAL A 215 11.36 -5.00 -4.81
C VAL A 215 10.75 -3.75 -4.20
N PHE A 216 9.65 -3.93 -3.48
CA PHE A 216 9.04 -2.91 -2.63
C PHE A 216 9.05 -3.36 -1.18
N TYR A 217 9.25 -2.40 -0.28
CA TYR A 217 9.00 -2.62 1.13
C TYR A 217 8.55 -1.35 1.85
N SER A 218 7.77 -1.52 2.91
CA SER A 218 7.40 -0.47 3.85
C SER A 218 7.31 -1.01 5.27
N ALA A 219 7.36 -0.09 6.23
CA ALA A 219 7.24 -0.40 7.65
C ALA A 219 5.79 -0.21 8.13
N PRO A 220 5.12 -1.28 8.62
CA PRO A 220 3.82 -1.12 9.25
C PRO A 220 3.93 -0.35 10.58
N PRO A 221 2.83 0.19 11.13
CA PRO A 221 2.86 1.07 12.31
C PRO A 221 3.42 0.43 13.58
N ASP A 222 3.30 -0.90 13.67
CA ASP A 222 3.75 -1.75 14.76
C ASP A 222 5.17 -2.32 14.54
N ALA A 223 5.85 -1.97 13.44
CA ALA A 223 7.19 -2.46 13.18
C ALA A 223 8.23 -1.79 14.09
N ASP A 224 8.97 -2.63 14.79
CA ASP A 224 10.08 -2.24 15.66
C ASP A 224 11.40 -2.90 15.20
N GLU A 225 11.34 -3.96 14.39
CA GLU A 225 12.51 -4.69 13.89
C GLU A 225 12.46 -4.94 12.37
N ALA A 226 13.59 -5.30 11.78
CA ALA A 226 13.71 -5.51 10.32
C ALA A 226 12.75 -6.58 9.78
N GLY A 227 12.54 -7.67 10.53
CA GLY A 227 11.63 -8.76 10.14
C GLY A 227 10.14 -8.39 10.13
N ASP A 228 9.77 -7.22 10.67
CA ASP A 228 8.39 -6.73 10.65
C ASP A 228 8.01 -6.06 9.33
N LEU A 229 8.98 -5.77 8.46
CA LEU A 229 8.77 -5.11 7.19
C LEU A 229 7.82 -5.91 6.29
N VAL A 230 7.02 -5.18 5.52
CA VAL A 230 6.17 -5.79 4.49
C VAL A 230 6.90 -5.71 3.17
N LEU A 231 7.50 -6.83 2.75
CA LEU A 231 8.20 -6.95 1.48
C LEU A 231 7.33 -7.59 0.39
N SER A 232 7.56 -7.19 -0.85
CA SER A 232 7.03 -7.83 -2.06
C SER A 232 8.01 -7.63 -3.20
N TRP A 233 8.32 -8.70 -3.94
CA TRP A 233 9.24 -8.68 -5.07
C TRP A 233 8.68 -9.45 -6.25
N LYS A 234 9.19 -9.16 -7.45
CA LYS A 234 8.83 -9.85 -8.69
C LYS A 234 10.04 -10.10 -9.57
#